data_AF-A0A2I1HHT6-F1
#
_entry.id   AF-A0A2I1HHT6-F1
#
_cell.length_a   1.000
_cell.length_b   1.000
_cell.length_c   1.000
_cell.angle_alpha   90.00
_cell.angle_beta   90.00
_cell.angle_gamma   90.00
#
_symmetry.space_group_name_H-M   'P 1'
#
loop_
_entity.id
_entity.type
_entity.pdbx_description
1 polymer ?
#
loop_
_entity_poly.entity_id
_entity_poly.type
_entity_poly.pdbx_seq_one_letter_code
_entity_poly.pdbx_strand_id
1 'polypeptide(L)'
;VEFQNRGAAHTHGVYWTTKSIEEMINNNTIRSDVPDPNLEPELYQMVMTYQIHTCNAKCNGPAPTGERCKKGFPRPYSPRTYYDHQSFRYTYRCINPLDRWVVPYHAPTLLIWKAHMN
;
A
#
# COMPACT_ATOMS: atom_id res chain seq x y z
N VAL A 1 -4.12 0.30 21.31
CA VAL A 1 -3.21 1.30 20.71
C VAL A 1 -1.85 1.10 21.35
N GLU A 2 -0.82 0.87 20.56
CA GLU A 2 0.57 0.85 21.04
C GLU A 2 1.28 2.10 20.53
N PHE A 3 2.19 2.66 21.31
CA PHE A 3 3.10 3.69 20.81
C PHE A 3 4.34 2.96 20.34
N GLN A 4 4.63 3.02 19.03
CA GLN A 4 5.93 2.53 18.57
C GLN A 4 7.04 3.37 19.22
N ASN A 5 8.29 2.88 19.22
CA ASN A 5 9.52 3.55 19.76
C ASN A 5 9.84 4.94 19.15
N ARG A 6 8.87 5.60 18.53
CA ARG A 6 8.96 6.77 17.67
C ARG A 6 7.82 7.77 17.93
N GLY A 7 7.03 7.57 19.01
CA GLY A 7 6.00 8.50 19.47
C GLY A 7 4.69 8.53 18.67
N ALA A 8 4.62 7.81 17.55
CA ALA A 8 3.39 7.67 16.77
C ALA A 8 2.48 6.60 17.38
N ALA A 9 1.20 6.94 17.53
CA ALA A 9 0.16 5.97 17.84
C ALA A 9 0.07 4.94 16.71
N HIS A 10 0.08 3.67 17.06
CA HIS A 10 -0.03 2.55 16.15
C HIS A 10 -1.13 1.60 16.63
N THR A 11 -1.88 1.08 15.67
CA THR A 11 -3.01 0.19 15.93
C THR A 11 -2.96 -0.96 14.95
N HIS A 12 -3.14 -2.16 15.47
CA HIS A 12 -3.39 -3.36 14.66
C HIS A 12 -4.91 -3.51 14.50
N GLY A 13 -5.37 -3.68 13.27
CA GLY A 13 -6.77 -3.95 12.95
C GLY A 13 -6.89 -5.27 12.22
N VAL A 14 -7.81 -6.13 12.67
CA VAL A 14 -8.13 -7.40 12.00
C VAL A 14 -9.59 -7.34 11.57
N TYR A 15 -9.85 -7.69 10.31
CA TYR A 15 -11.18 -7.70 9.73
C TYR A 15 -11.56 -9.13 9.39
N TRP A 16 -12.71 -9.59 9.90
CA TRP A 16 -13.31 -10.85 9.48
C TRP A 16 -14.25 -10.60 8.30
N THR A 17 -14.19 -11.49 7.32
CA THR A 17 -14.99 -11.42 6.10
C THR A 17 -15.46 -12.82 5.73
N THR A 18 -16.64 -12.91 5.12
CA THR A 18 -17.16 -14.13 4.52
C THR A 18 -16.66 -14.35 3.10
N LYS A 19 -16.05 -13.32 2.48
CA LYS A 19 -15.50 -13.39 1.12
C LYS A 19 -14.19 -14.17 1.10
N SER A 20 -14.02 -15.01 0.08
CA SER A 20 -12.75 -15.65 -0.23
C SER A 20 -11.68 -14.61 -0.61
N ILE A 21 -10.40 -15.02 -0.56
CA ILE A 21 -9.28 -14.20 -1.01
C ILE A 21 -9.43 -13.81 -2.48
N GLU A 22 -9.87 -14.74 -3.33
CA GLU A 22 -10.07 -14.50 -4.75
C GLU A 22 -11.15 -13.45 -5.01
N GLU A 23 -12.28 -13.53 -4.31
CA GLU A 23 -13.32 -12.49 -4.39
C GLU A 23 -12.81 -11.13 -3.91
N MET A 24 -11.99 -11.07 -2.86
CA MET A 24 -11.41 -9.81 -2.39
C MET A 24 -10.45 -9.20 -3.41
N ILE A 25 -9.63 -10.03 -4.06
CA ILE A 25 -8.72 -9.62 -5.13
C ILE A 25 -9.51 -9.11 -6.34
N ASN A 26 -10.53 -9.85 -6.78
CA ASN A 26 -11.37 -9.48 -7.92
C ASN A 26 -12.13 -8.17 -7.67
N ASN A 27 -12.53 -7.91 -6.43
CA ASN A 27 -13.17 -6.66 -6.01
C ASN A 27 -12.16 -5.51 -5.74
N ASN A 28 -10.86 -5.73 -5.94
CA ASN A 28 -9.79 -4.77 -5.62
C ASN A 28 -9.90 -4.22 -4.18
N THR A 29 -10.23 -5.09 -3.22
CA THR A 29 -10.52 -4.70 -1.83
C THR A 29 -9.32 -4.02 -1.18
N ILE A 30 -8.12 -4.58 -1.38
CA ILE A 30 -6.86 -3.94 -1.01
C ILE A 30 -6.26 -3.34 -2.27
N ARG A 31 -6.26 -2.01 -2.31
CA ARG A 31 -5.75 -1.21 -3.42
C ARG A 31 -4.27 -0.94 -3.25
N SER A 32 -3.65 -0.57 -4.36
CA SER A 32 -2.22 -0.28 -4.41
C SER A 32 -1.86 0.66 -5.55
N ASP A 33 -2.86 1.41 -5.98
CA ASP A 33 -2.84 2.33 -7.10
C ASP A 33 -3.12 3.74 -6.60
N VAL A 34 -2.66 4.72 -7.37
CA VAL A 34 -3.09 6.11 -7.22
C VAL A 34 -4.51 6.23 -7.80
N PRO A 35 -5.53 6.63 -7.00
CA PRO A 35 -6.90 6.82 -7.48
C PRO A 35 -6.98 7.88 -8.58
N ASP A 36 -8.04 7.85 -9.38
CA ASP A 36 -8.29 8.92 -10.36
C ASP A 36 -8.69 10.21 -9.61
N PRO A 37 -7.98 11.34 -9.80
CA PRO A 37 -8.25 12.57 -9.06
C PRO A 37 -9.59 13.22 -9.42
N ASN A 38 -10.20 12.89 -10.56
CA ASN A 38 -11.51 13.40 -10.97
C ASN A 38 -12.66 12.54 -10.47
N LEU A 39 -12.47 11.21 -10.41
CA LEU A 39 -13.50 10.26 -9.96
C LEU A 39 -13.49 10.06 -8.44
N GLU A 40 -12.29 10.03 -7.83
CA GLU A 40 -12.09 9.75 -6.41
C GLU A 40 -11.19 10.81 -5.75
N PRO A 41 -11.53 12.12 -5.81
CA PRO A 41 -10.66 13.21 -5.39
C PRO A 41 -10.20 13.11 -3.91
N GLU A 42 -11.11 12.72 -3.02
CA GLU A 42 -10.79 12.60 -1.59
C GLU A 42 -9.80 11.45 -1.34
N LEU A 43 -10.05 10.28 -1.95
CA LEU A 43 -9.16 9.14 -1.80
C LEU A 43 -7.80 9.41 -2.44
N TYR A 44 -7.78 10.07 -3.61
CA TYR A 44 -6.54 10.54 -4.25
C TYR A 44 -5.72 11.37 -3.26
N GLN A 45 -6.33 12.38 -2.64
CA GLN A 45 -5.64 13.23 -1.67
C GLN A 45 -5.10 12.41 -0.49
N MET A 46 -5.88 11.46 0.04
CA MET A 46 -5.43 10.61 1.15
C MET A 46 -4.26 9.71 0.74
N VAL A 47 -4.31 9.09 -0.44
CA VAL A 47 -3.23 8.22 -0.94
C VAL A 47 -1.95 9.00 -1.16
N MET A 48 -2.05 10.17 -1.81
CA MET A 48 -0.91 11.05 -2.04
C MET A 48 -0.28 11.55 -0.74
N THR A 49 -1.09 11.77 0.30
CA THR A 49 -0.63 12.26 1.61
C THR A 49 -0.01 11.16 2.47
N TYR A 50 -0.65 9.98 2.55
CA TYR A 50 -0.33 8.98 3.56
C TYR A 50 0.29 7.70 3.00
N GLN A 51 0.05 7.34 1.74
CA GLN A 51 0.40 6.03 1.19
C GLN A 51 1.52 6.07 0.15
N ILE A 52 2.14 7.22 -0.14
CA ILE A 52 3.32 7.24 -1.03
C ILE A 52 4.59 6.93 -0.24
N HIS A 53 5.24 5.83 -0.59
CA HIS A 53 6.55 5.50 -0.05
C HIS A 53 7.59 6.49 -0.56
N THR A 54 8.25 7.16 0.39
CA THR A 54 9.44 7.96 0.14
C THR A 54 10.63 7.33 0.84
N CYS A 55 11.69 7.05 0.09
CA CYS A 55 12.96 6.59 0.64
C CYS A 55 13.61 7.70 1.47
N ASN A 56 13.37 7.69 2.77
CA ASN A 56 14.00 8.59 3.74
C ASN A 56 15.09 7.87 4.56
N ALA A 57 15.70 8.56 5.53
CA ALA A 57 16.71 7.96 6.42
C ALA A 57 16.21 6.68 7.11
N LYS A 58 14.91 6.55 7.39
CA LYS A 58 14.31 5.34 8.00
C LYS A 58 14.25 4.14 7.04
N CYS A 59 14.44 4.39 5.75
CA CYS A 59 14.56 3.39 4.69
C CYS A 59 16.03 3.14 4.27
N ASN A 60 17.00 3.65 5.03
CA ASN A 60 18.42 3.71 4.67
C ASN A 60 18.71 4.55 3.41
N GLY A 61 17.86 5.55 3.12
CA GLY A 61 18.01 6.41 1.95
C GLY A 61 17.50 5.78 0.65
N PRO A 62 17.67 6.47 -0.50
CA PRO A 62 17.28 5.96 -1.80
C PRO A 62 18.10 4.72 -2.16
N ALA A 63 17.46 3.74 -2.79
CA ALA A 63 18.15 2.60 -3.36
C ALA A 63 19.02 3.05 -4.55
N PRO A 64 20.11 2.33 -4.86
CA PRO A 64 20.82 2.51 -6.12
C PRO A 64 19.88 2.44 -7.33
N THR A 65 20.25 3.13 -8.41
CA THR A 65 19.47 3.13 -9.65
C THR A 65 19.27 1.69 -10.14
N GLY A 66 18.01 1.29 -10.32
CA GLY A 66 17.65 -0.06 -10.77
C GLY A 66 17.43 -1.08 -9.64
N GLU A 67 17.73 -0.72 -8.39
CA GLU A 67 17.51 -1.58 -7.23
C GLU A 67 16.24 -1.23 -6.45
N ARG A 68 15.84 -2.14 -5.55
CA ARG A 68 14.74 -1.92 -4.61
C ARG A 68 15.30 -1.52 -3.25
N CYS A 69 14.67 -0.57 -2.59
CA CYS A 69 15.01 -0.18 -1.23
C CYS A 69 14.73 -1.32 -0.25
N LYS A 70 15.17 -1.18 1.01
CA LYS A 70 14.93 -2.17 2.08
C LYS A 70 13.44 -2.51 2.29
N LYS A 71 12.53 -1.60 1.92
CA LYS A 71 11.08 -1.81 2.00
C LYS A 71 10.46 -2.40 0.72
N GLY A 72 11.28 -2.69 -0.30
CA GLY A 72 10.85 -3.33 -1.54
C GLY A 72 10.33 -2.34 -2.60
N PHE A 73 10.66 -1.06 -2.51
CA PHE A 73 10.25 -0.04 -3.48
C PHE A 73 11.40 0.36 -4.44
N PRO A 74 11.12 0.64 -5.71
CA PRO A 74 9.82 0.58 -6.36
C PRO A 74 9.35 -0.87 -6.53
N ARG A 75 8.05 -1.12 -6.39
CA ARG A 75 7.47 -2.46 -6.58
C ARG A 75 7.59 -2.92 -8.04
N PRO A 76 7.63 -4.24 -8.32
CA PRO A 76 7.59 -4.72 -9.70
C PRO A 76 6.25 -4.37 -10.36
N TYR A 77 6.26 -4.24 -11.69
CA TYR A 77 5.02 -4.18 -12.45
C TYR A 77 4.31 -5.53 -12.38
N SER A 78 2.98 -5.49 -12.30
CA SER A 78 2.15 -6.68 -12.33
C SER A 78 0.77 -6.35 -12.93
N PRO A 79 0.27 -7.14 -13.90
CA PRO A 79 -1.04 -6.89 -14.49
C PRO A 79 -2.21 -7.22 -13.54
N ARG A 80 -1.95 -8.02 -12.48
CA ARG A 80 -2.95 -8.47 -11.52
C ARG A 80 -2.39 -8.60 -10.10
N THR A 81 -3.27 -8.62 -9.12
CA THR A 81 -2.92 -8.98 -7.75
C THR A 81 -2.93 -10.51 -7.62
N TYR A 82 -1.92 -11.09 -6.97
CA TYR A 82 -1.85 -12.53 -6.72
C TYR A 82 -1.00 -12.86 -5.49
N TYR A 83 -1.21 -14.03 -4.92
CA TYR A 83 -0.38 -14.58 -3.86
C TYR A 83 0.84 -15.30 -4.44
N ASP A 84 2.04 -14.93 -4.00
CA ASP A 84 3.28 -15.59 -4.37
C ASP A 84 3.66 -16.64 -3.33
N HIS A 85 3.60 -17.91 -3.73
CA HIS A 85 3.90 -19.07 -2.88
C HIS A 85 5.38 -19.20 -2.51
N GLN A 86 6.30 -18.55 -3.24
CA GLN A 86 7.72 -18.62 -2.92
C GLN A 86 8.09 -17.58 -1.85
N SER A 87 7.59 -16.36 -1.99
CA SER A 87 7.87 -15.28 -1.04
C SER A 87 6.89 -15.22 0.13
N PHE A 88 5.80 -15.99 0.08
CA PHE A 88 4.67 -15.94 1.02
C PHE A 88 4.09 -14.53 1.17
N ARG A 89 4.03 -13.79 0.06
CA ARG A 89 3.57 -12.39 0.01
C ARG A 89 2.62 -12.18 -1.15
N TYR A 90 1.77 -11.16 -1.02
CA TYR A 90 0.98 -10.69 -2.15
C TYR A 90 1.80 -9.77 -3.03
N THR A 91 1.71 -9.99 -4.34
CA THR A 91 2.10 -9.01 -5.35
C THR A 91 0.83 -8.30 -5.81
N TYR A 92 0.79 -6.98 -5.66
CA TYR A 92 -0.36 -6.18 -6.04
C TYR A 92 -0.27 -5.77 -7.51
N ARG A 93 -1.43 -5.62 -8.16
CA ARG A 93 -1.53 -5.00 -9.50
C ARG A 93 -0.83 -3.64 -9.46
N CYS A 94 0.07 -3.44 -10.42
CA CYS A 94 0.87 -2.24 -10.55
C CYS A 94 1.15 -2.06 -12.05
N ILE A 95 0.45 -1.13 -12.67
CA ILE A 95 0.56 -0.87 -14.12
C ILE A 95 1.15 0.51 -14.40
N ASN A 96 0.91 1.49 -13.53
CA ASN A 96 1.44 2.83 -13.71
C ASN A 96 2.77 3.02 -12.97
N PRO A 97 3.68 3.87 -13.49
CA PRO A 97 4.95 4.16 -12.82
C PRO A 97 4.80 4.70 -11.40
N LEU A 98 3.78 5.52 -11.14
CA LEU A 98 3.52 6.09 -9.81
C LEU A 98 3.03 5.04 -8.80
N ASP A 99 2.21 4.08 -9.25
CA ASP A 99 1.70 2.98 -8.40
C ASP A 99 2.83 2.17 -7.78
N ARG A 100 4.01 2.15 -8.42
CA ARG A 100 5.17 1.43 -7.91
C ARG A 100 5.62 1.90 -6.54
N TRP A 101 5.20 3.10 -6.12
CA TRP A 101 5.54 3.74 -4.85
C TRP A 101 4.40 3.75 -3.83
N VAL A 102 3.20 3.30 -4.21
CA VAL A 102 2.06 3.27 -3.30
C VAL A 102 2.22 2.13 -2.30
N VAL A 103 1.92 2.37 -1.03
CA VAL A 103 1.82 1.33 0.01
C VAL A 103 0.38 0.80 -0.02
N PRO A 104 0.15 -0.53 -0.01
CA PRO A 104 -1.20 -1.09 -0.09
C PRO A 104 -2.14 -0.53 0.99
N TYR A 105 -3.41 -0.34 0.63
CA TYR A 105 -4.40 0.26 1.52
C TYR A 105 -5.81 -0.30 1.30
N HIS A 106 -6.63 -0.22 2.35
CA HIS A 106 -8.08 -0.42 2.26
C HIS A 106 -8.73 0.96 2.26
N ALA A 107 -9.38 1.33 1.15
CA ALA A 107 -9.87 2.70 0.92
C ALA A 107 -10.80 3.23 2.04
N PRO A 108 -11.83 2.48 2.51
CA PRO A 108 -12.68 2.93 3.60
C PRO A 108 -11.90 3.20 4.90
N THR A 109 -10.95 2.32 5.24
CA THR A 109 -10.14 2.50 6.45
C THR A 109 -9.26 3.75 6.34
N LEU A 110 -8.64 3.97 5.19
CA LEU A 110 -7.79 5.15 4.96
C LEU A 110 -8.58 6.46 5.07
N LEU A 111 -9.78 6.52 4.51
CA LEU A 111 -10.65 7.70 4.56
C LEU A 111 -11.07 8.04 6.00
N ILE A 112 -11.35 7.03 6.83
CA ILE A 112 -11.74 7.21 8.24
C ILE A 112 -10.53 7.61 9.10
N TRP A 113 -9.42 6.87 8.98
CA TRP A 113 -8.28 7.01 9.88
C TRP A 113 -7.33 8.14 9.51
N LYS A 114 -7.25 8.51 8.22
CA LYS A 114 -6.37 9.56 7.71
C LYS A 114 -4.93 9.42 8.22
N ALA A 115 -4.43 8.19 8.17
CA ALA A 115 -3.13 7.81 8.67
C ALA A 115 -2.49 6.77 7.75
N HIS A 116 -1.17 6.66 7.83
CA HIS A 116 -0.41 5.67 7.07
C HIS A 116 -0.82 4.23 7.45
N MET A 117 -1.12 3.41 6.44
CA MET A 117 -1.43 1.99 6.60
C MET A 117 -0.30 1.15 6.00
N ASN A 118 0.05 0.04 6.67
CA ASN A 118 1.05 -0.92 6.21
C ASN A 118 0.41 -2.28 5.90
#